data_AF-A0A2T4JRY1-F1
#
_entry.id   AF-A0A2T4JRY1-F1
#
_cell.length_a   1.000
_cell.length_b   1.000
_cell.length_c   1.000
_cell.angle_alpha   90.00
_cell.angle_beta   90.00
_cell.angle_gamma   90.00
#
_symmetry.space_group_name_H-M   'P 1'
#
loop_
_entity.id
_entity.type
_entity.pdbx_description
1 polymer ?
#
loop_
_entity_poly.entity_id
_entity_poly.type
_entity_poly.pdbx_seq_one_letter_code
_entity_poly.pdbx_strand_id
1 'polypeptide(L)' 'MCNLYAQTKSQDAMRRVFDGLLEPEEVLDDLLGNLAPMLGIYPDYAAPILRAGPGGWQLARAR' A
#
# COMPACT_ATOMS: atom_id res chain seq x y z
N MET A 1 7.76 17.06 -13.08
CA MET A 1 7.72 17.01 -11.60
C MET A 1 6.41 16.31 -11.24
N CYS A 2 6.45 15.14 -10.59
CA CYS A 2 5.26 14.32 -10.31
C CYS A 2 4.83 14.46 -8.84
N ASN A 3 4.25 15.61 -8.49
CA ASN A 3 3.81 15.95 -7.12
C ASN A 3 2.31 15.71 -6.88
N LEU A 4 1.60 15.11 -7.84
CA LEU A 4 0.20 14.75 -7.72
C LEU A 4 -0.02 13.39 -8.39
N TYR A 5 -0.65 12.48 -7.66
CA TYR A 5 -1.07 11.18 -8.17
C TYR A 5 -2.36 10.71 -7.48
N ALA A 6 -2.92 9.60 -7.97
CA ALA A 6 -4.14 9.03 -7.44
C ALA A 6 -3.96 7.53 -7.18
N GLN A 7 -4.55 7.04 -6.09
CA GLN A 7 -4.67 5.62 -5.76
C GLN A 7 -6.15 5.24 -5.78
N THR A 8 -6.63 4.79 -6.94
CA THR A 8 -8.04 4.46 -7.17
C THR A 8 -8.32 2.96 -7.14
N LYS A 9 -7.28 2.13 -7.16
CA LYS A 9 -7.42 0.68 -7.08
C LYS A 9 -7.73 0.25 -5.66
N SER A 10 -8.56 -0.80 -5.55
CA SER A 10 -8.92 -1.40 -4.27
C SER A 10 -7.68 -1.98 -3.59
N GLN A 11 -7.74 -2.11 -2.25
CA GLN A 11 -6.69 -2.78 -1.48
C GLN A 11 -6.46 -4.21 -1.96
N ASP A 12 -7.52 -4.95 -2.23
CA ASP A 12 -7.45 -6.32 -2.76
C ASP A 12 -6.69 -6.38 -4.10
N ALA A 13 -6.92 -5.41 -5.00
CA ALA A 13 -6.17 -5.33 -6.25
C ALA A 13 -4.67 -5.07 -6.00
N MET A 14 -4.34 -4.21 -5.02
CA MET A 14 -2.94 -3.95 -4.67
C MET A 14 -2.27 -5.17 -4.04
N ARG A 15 -2.96 -5.93 -3.18
CA ARG A 15 -2.44 -7.18 -2.61
C ARG A 15 -2.08 -8.16 -3.72
N ARG A 16 -3.00 -8.40 -4.67
CA ARG A 16 -2.78 -9.30 -5.81
C ARG A 16 -1.63 -8.92 -6.72
N VAL A 17 -1.35 -7.62 -6.88
CA VAL A 17 -0.21 -7.15 -7.67
C VAL A 17 1.12 -7.58 -7.03
N PHE A 18 1.16 -7.75 -5.71
CA PHE A 18 2.38 -8.03 -4.95
C PHE A 18 2.47 -9.46 -4.39
N ASP A 19 1.45 -10.31 -4.59
CA ASP A 19 1.46 -11.71 -4.15
C ASP A 19 2.72 -12.47 -4.61
N GLY A 20 3.22 -12.18 -5.83
CA GLY A 20 4.42 -12.81 -6.38
C GLY A 20 5.76 -12.32 -5.81
N LEU A 21 5.74 -11.32 -4.92
CA LEU A 21 6.94 -10.83 -4.21
C LEU A 21 7.15 -11.50 -2.85
N LEU A 22 6.18 -12.28 -2.36
CA LEU A 22 6.22 -12.90 -1.05
C LEU A 22 6.96 -14.24 -1.13
N GLU A 23 7.98 -14.41 -0.29
CA GLU A 23 8.56 -15.74 -0.03
C GLU A 23 7.56 -16.62 0.74
N PRO A 24 7.70 -17.96 0.73
CA PRO A 24 6.71 -18.88 1.32
C PRO A 24 6.38 -18.63 2.80
N GLU A 25 7.35 -18.12 3.56
CA GLU A 25 7.21 -17.81 4.98
C GLU A 25 6.79 -16.35 5.26
N GLU A 26 6.74 -15.50 4.24
CA GLU A 26 6.38 -14.09 4.37
C GLU A 26 4.88 -13.87 4.24
N VAL A 27 4.36 -12.88 4.97
CA VAL A 27 2.97 -12.46 4.89
C VAL A 27 2.91 -10.99 4.47
N LEU A 28 1.90 -10.65 3.66
CA LEU A 28 1.50 -9.28 3.44
C LEU A 28 0.48 -8.87 4.53
N ASP A 29 0.96 -8.19 5.56
CA ASP A 29 0.14 -7.67 6.65
C ASP A 29 -0.51 -6.34 6.24
N ASP A 30 -1.83 -6.34 6.06
CA ASP A 30 -2.58 -5.14 5.67
C ASP A 30 -3.11 -4.38 6.89
N LEU A 31 -2.50 -3.23 7.13
CA LEU A 31 -2.79 -2.32 8.24
C LEU A 31 -3.65 -1.12 7.83
N LEU A 32 -4.14 -1.06 6.58
CA LEU A 32 -4.87 0.09 6.05
C LEU A 32 -6.35 0.14 6.45
N GLY A 33 -6.93 -0.98 6.92
CA GLY A 33 -8.35 -1.10 7.24
C GLY A 33 -9.22 -1.02 5.98
N ASN A 34 -10.24 -0.15 5.95
CA ASN A 34 -11.05 0.10 4.76
C ASN A 34 -10.56 1.38 4.02
N LEU A 35 -9.66 1.23 3.05
CA LEU A 35 -9.12 2.36 2.28
C LEU A 35 -10.12 2.81 1.20
N ALA A 36 -10.60 4.04 1.33
CA ALA A 36 -11.36 4.71 0.28
C ALA A 36 -10.46 5.11 -0.90
N PRO A 37 -11.00 5.19 -2.14
CA PRO A 37 -10.27 5.71 -3.28
C PRO A 37 -9.70 7.11 -3.03
N MET A 38 -8.41 7.30 -3.32
CA MET A 38 -7.71 8.58 -3.13
C MET A 38 -7.47 9.22 -4.50
N LEU A 39 -8.31 10.18 -4.89
CA LEU A 39 -8.24 10.83 -6.21
C LEU A 39 -7.13 11.88 -6.34
N GLY A 40 -6.56 12.33 -5.22
CA GLY A 40 -5.48 13.31 -5.19
C GLY A 40 -4.63 13.16 -3.95
N ILE A 41 -3.43 12.62 -4.14
CA ILE A 41 -2.39 12.52 -3.13
C ILE A 41 -1.34 13.58 -3.46
N TYR A 42 -1.24 14.57 -2.56
CA TYR A 42 -0.29 15.68 -2.63
C TYR A 42 0.93 15.38 -1.74
N PRO A 43 2.02 16.16 -1.84
CA PRO A 43 3.13 16.02 -0.92
C PRO A 43 2.64 16.17 0.52
N ASP A 44 3.25 15.42 1.44
CA ASP A 44 2.97 15.50 2.88
C ASP A 44 1.57 14.99 3.29
N TYR A 45 0.86 14.30 2.40
CA TYR A 45 -0.37 13.58 2.72
C TYR A 45 -0.06 12.15 3.17
N ALA A 46 -0.82 11.65 4.15
CA ALA A 46 -0.74 10.24 4.51
C ALA A 46 -1.26 9.38 3.34
N ALA A 47 -0.39 8.54 2.79
CA ALA A 47 -0.67 7.70 1.63
C ALA A 47 -0.37 6.22 1.92
N PRO A 48 -1.07 5.29 1.25
CA PRO A 48 -0.76 3.87 1.37
C PRO A 48 0.60 3.57 0.72
N ILE A 49 1.43 2.84 1.44
CA ILE A 49 2.74 2.36 0.99
C ILE A 49 2.89 0.87 1.30
N LEU A 50 3.71 0.19 0.50
CA LEU A 50 4.22 -1.14 0.81
C LEU A 50 5.61 -0.98 1.44
N ARG A 51 5.85 -1.55 2.63
CA ARG A 51 7.15 -1.48 3.32
C ARG A 51 7.53 -2.83 3.91
N ALA A 52 8.82 -3.06 4.12
CA ALA A 52 9.30 -4.21 4.88
C ALA A 52 8.94 -4.06 6.38
N GLY A 53 8.59 -5.18 7.02
CA GLY A 53 8.26 -5.30 8.42
C GLY A 53 8.75 -6.62 9.03
N PRO A 54 8.44 -6.90 10.31
CA PRO A 54 9.01 -8.03 11.04
C PRO A 54 8.66 -9.43 10.49
N GLY A 55 7.56 -9.55 9.74
CA GLY A 55 7.05 -10.82 9.19
C GLY A 55 6.95 -10.83 7.65
N GLY A 56 7.74 -10.00 6.98
CA GLY A 56 7.68 -9.81 5.52
C GLY A 56 7.22 -8.40 5.17
N TRP A 57 6.11 -8.27 4.45
CA TRP A 57 5.65 -7.00 3.91
C TRP A 57 4.45 -6.43 4.66
N GLN A 58 4.37 -5.11 4.74
CA GLN A 58 3.26 -4.40 5.35
C GLN A 58 2.68 -3.40 4.37
N LEU A 59 1.35 -3.44 4.20
CA LEU A 59 0.60 -2.42 3.51
C LEU A 59 0.07 -1.43 4.58
N ALA A 60 0.68 -0.24 4.64
CA ALA A 60 0.46 0.72 5.74
C ALA A 60 0.35 2.16 5.24
N ARG A 61 -0.13 3.09 6.08
CA ARG A 61 -0.09 4.53 5.76
C ARG A 61 1.22 5.13 6.28
N ALA A 62 1.82 6.00 5.48
CA ALA A 62 2.97 6.81 5.87
C ALA A 62 2.84 8.24 5.34
N ARG A 63 3.61 9.16 5.93
CA ARG A 63 3.73 10.57 5.57
C ARG A 63 5.20 10.91 5.52
#